data_AF-A0A7S2TYG2-F1
#
_entry.id   AF-A0A7S2TYG2-F1
#
_cell.length_a   1.000
_cell.length_b   1.000
_cell.length_c   1.000
_cell.angle_alpha   90.00
_cell.angle_beta   90.00
_cell.angle_gamma   90.00
#
_symmetry.space_group_name_H-M   'P 1'
#
loop_
_entity.id
_entity.type
_entity.pdbx_description
1 polymer ?
#
loop_
_entity_poly.entity_id
_entity_poly.type
_entity_poly.pdbx_seq_one_letter_code
_entity_poly.pdbx_strand_id
1 'polypeptide(L)'
;QDGTSKMSKSAPSELSRINLLDTPDVIREKIKKCKTDSELGIEYGNPARPEATNLLTIYSQATGRPVEEVVNEVSEMSWGTFKPLVADSLIEQLRPIRERYDEVTK
;
A
#
# COMPACT_ATOMS: atom_id res chain seq x y z
N GLN A 1 7.88 -1.83 7.96
CA GLN A 1 8.15 -2.83 9.03
C GLN A 1 7.88 -4.21 8.45
N ASP A 2 8.34 -5.28 9.11
CA ASP A 2 8.24 -6.70 8.72
C ASP A 2 6.90 -7.07 8.03
N GLY A 3 6.95 -7.65 6.82
CA GLY A 3 5.78 -8.04 6.03
C GLY A 3 4.98 -9.21 6.60
N THR A 4 5.52 -9.92 7.59
CA THR A 4 4.82 -11.05 8.26
C THR A 4 3.94 -10.59 9.43
N SER A 5 4.14 -9.37 9.93
CA SER A 5 3.41 -8.85 11.07
C SER A 5 2.11 -8.17 10.65
N LYS A 6 1.00 -8.54 11.31
CA LYS A 6 -0.30 -7.86 11.11
C LYS A 6 -0.17 -6.37 11.43
N MET A 7 -0.66 -5.51 10.54
CA MET A 7 -0.78 -4.08 10.81
C MET A 7 -1.56 -3.85 12.11
N SER A 8 -0.94 -3.16 13.07
CA SER A 8 -1.52 -2.87 14.39
C SER A 8 -1.54 -1.39 14.69
N LYS A 9 -2.68 -0.92 15.21
CA LYS A 9 -2.86 0.46 15.70
C LYS A 9 -1.99 0.76 16.93
N SER A 10 -1.63 -0.26 17.72
CA SER A 10 -0.80 -0.10 18.92
C SER A 10 0.70 -0.27 18.67
N ALA A 11 1.11 -0.53 17.42
CA ALA A 11 2.52 -0.67 17.10
C ALA A 11 3.26 0.66 17.36
N PRO A 12 4.48 0.60 17.94
CA PRO A 12 5.23 1.80 18.33
C PRO A 12 5.74 2.62 17.14
N SER A 13 5.74 2.06 15.94
CA SER A 13 6.16 2.75 14.72
C SER A 13 4.96 3.23 13.92
N GLU A 14 4.87 4.53 13.63
CA GLU A 14 3.84 5.07 12.72
C GLU A 14 4.00 4.56 11.28
N LEU A 15 5.16 4.01 10.92
CA LEU A 15 5.43 3.42 9.61
C LEU A 15 4.88 1.99 9.47
N SER A 16 4.28 1.43 10.52
CA SER A 16 3.70 0.09 10.50
C SER A 16 2.24 0.07 10.03
N ARG A 17 1.65 1.24 9.76
CA ARG A 17 0.23 1.39 9.42
C ARG A 17 -0.03 2.63 8.59
N ILE A 18 -1.11 2.59 7.82
CA ILE A 18 -1.66 3.75 7.12
C ILE A 18 -2.97 4.11 7.83
N ASN A 19 -3.08 5.35 8.31
CA ASN A 19 -4.31 5.84 8.93
C ASN A 19 -5.24 6.40 7.85
N LEU A 20 -6.55 6.31 8.08
CA LEU A 20 -7.57 6.83 7.15
C LEU A 20 -7.46 8.35 6.94
N LEU A 21 -6.98 9.07 7.95
CA LEU A 21 -6.81 10.52 7.94
C LEU A 21 -5.37 10.96 7.62
N ASP A 22 -4.49 10.03 7.21
CA ASP A 22 -3.15 10.41 6.78
C ASP A 22 -3.24 11.32 5.54
N THR A 23 -2.40 12.35 5.52
CA THR A 23 -2.29 13.24 4.36
C THR A 23 -1.68 12.48 3.17
N PRO A 24 -1.90 12.94 1.93
CA PRO A 24 -1.30 12.33 0.75
C PRO A 24 0.22 12.14 0.88
N ASP A 25 0.92 13.14 1.42
CA ASP A 25 2.37 13.11 1.57
C ASP A 25 2.84 12.06 2.59
N VAL A 26 2.11 11.92 3.70
CA VAL A 26 2.39 10.89 4.72
C VAL A 26 2.20 9.49 4.14
N ILE A 27 1.14 9.28 3.35
CA ILE A 27 0.88 8.00 2.68
C ILE A 27 2.05 7.66 1.72
N ARG A 28 2.48 8.63 0.90
CA ARG A 28 3.61 8.44 -0.02
C ARG A 28 4.91 8.10 0.71
N GLU A 29 5.24 8.82 1.77
CA GLU A 29 6.43 8.55 2.57
C GLU A 29 6.39 7.18 3.24
N LYS A 30 5.23 6.76 3.77
CA LYS A 30 5.04 5.44 4.39
C LYS A 30 5.23 4.32 3.36
N ILE A 31 4.57 4.40 2.21
CA ILE A 31 4.68 3.41 1.13
C ILE A 31 6.10 3.35 0.57
N LYS A 32 6.76 4.50 0.40
CA LYS A 32 8.16 4.58 -0.04
C LYS A 32 9.11 3.84 0.92
N LYS A 33 8.91 4.02 2.23
CA LYS A 33 9.70 3.38 3.30
C LYS A 33 9.31 1.94 3.59
N CYS A 34 8.29 1.39 2.92
CA CYS A 34 7.95 -0.03 3.05
C CYS A 34 9.16 -0.89 2.68
N LYS A 35 9.43 -1.88 3.52
CA LYS A 35 10.46 -2.88 3.26
C LYS A 35 10.04 -3.66 2.01
N THR A 36 10.98 -3.84 1.09
CA THR A 36 10.82 -4.64 -0.11
C THR A 36 12.10 -5.41 -0.35
N ASP A 37 12.01 -6.51 -1.08
CA ASP A 37 13.18 -7.24 -1.55
C ASP A 37 13.90 -6.48 -2.69
N SER A 38 15.05 -7.02 -3.10
CA SER A 38 15.82 -6.52 -4.25
C SER A 38 15.59 -7.36 -5.51
N GLU A 39 14.61 -8.27 -5.47
CA GLU A 39 14.28 -9.13 -6.60
C GLU A 39 13.52 -8.33 -7.66
N LEU A 40 13.75 -8.70 -8.92
CA LEU A 40 13.09 -8.06 -10.04
C LEU A 40 11.73 -8.73 -10.29
N GLY A 41 10.72 -7.92 -10.56
CA GLY A 41 9.35 -8.38 -10.75
C GLY A 41 8.60 -8.66 -9.45
N ILE A 42 7.27 -8.57 -9.53
CA ILE A 42 6.38 -8.61 -8.35
C ILE A 42 5.44 -9.80 -8.47
N GLU A 43 5.51 -10.68 -7.49
CA GLU A 43 4.75 -11.94 -7.46
C GLU A 43 3.79 -11.99 -6.27
N TYR A 44 2.66 -12.65 -6.46
CA TYR A 44 1.66 -12.87 -5.41
C TYR A 44 1.75 -14.28 -4.83
N GLY A 45 1.63 -14.40 -3.51
CA GLY A 45 1.49 -15.70 -2.84
C GLY A 45 2.81 -16.44 -2.61
N ASN A 46 3.95 -15.82 -2.89
CA ASN A 46 5.27 -16.37 -2.58
C ASN A 46 5.56 -16.21 -1.06
N PRO A 47 5.68 -17.31 -0.28
CA PRO A 47 5.94 -17.22 1.17
C PRO A 47 7.29 -16.58 1.53
N ALA A 48 8.26 -16.61 0.61
CA ALA A 48 9.55 -15.95 0.79
C ALA A 48 9.48 -14.43 0.54
N ARG A 49 8.40 -13.93 -0.06
CA ARG A 49 8.17 -12.52 -0.39
C ARG A 49 6.82 -12.02 0.17
N PRO A 50 6.62 -12.06 1.50
CA PRO A 50 5.37 -11.63 2.13
C PRO A 50 5.10 -10.13 1.91
N GLU A 51 6.14 -9.30 1.80
CA GLU A 51 6.02 -7.87 1.50
C GLU A 51 5.37 -7.62 0.14
N ALA A 52 5.65 -8.46 -0.87
CA ALA A 52 5.06 -8.33 -2.19
C ALA A 52 3.58 -8.67 -2.19
N THR A 53 3.24 -9.79 -1.56
CA THR A 53 1.84 -10.19 -1.37
C THR A 53 1.04 -9.09 -0.66
N ASN A 54 1.58 -8.52 0.42
CA ASN A 54 0.91 -7.45 1.17
C ASN A 54 0.66 -6.19 0.32
N LEU A 55 1.67 -5.69 -0.42
CA LEU A 55 1.51 -4.50 -1.24
C LEU A 55 0.56 -4.73 -2.44
N LEU A 56 0.62 -5.91 -3.06
CA LEU A 56 -0.32 -6.30 -4.13
C LEU A 56 -1.76 -6.36 -3.63
N THR A 57 -2.00 -6.93 -2.44
CA THR A 57 -3.32 -6.94 -1.83
C THR A 57 -3.82 -5.51 -1.59
N ILE A 58 -2.97 -4.62 -1.06
CA ILE A 58 -3.35 -3.21 -0.84
C ILE A 58 -3.70 -2.54 -2.18
N TYR A 59 -2.90 -2.71 -3.22
CA TYR A 59 -3.17 -2.11 -4.52
C TYR A 59 -4.46 -2.64 -5.17
N SER A 60 -4.70 -3.96 -5.09
CA SER A 60 -5.95 -4.59 -5.54
C SER A 60 -7.17 -3.99 -4.82
N GLN A 61 -7.10 -3.83 -3.50
CA GLN A 61 -8.20 -3.22 -2.73
C GLN A 61 -8.36 -1.72 -3.03
N ALA A 62 -7.27 -1.00 -3.28
CA ALA A 62 -7.32 0.42 -3.60
C ALA A 62 -7.89 0.71 -4.99
N THR A 63 -7.60 -0.16 -5.97
CA THR A 63 -8.10 -0.04 -7.34
C THR A 63 -9.43 -0.74 -7.57
N GLY A 64 -9.87 -1.60 -6.65
CA GLY A 64 -11.07 -2.43 -6.81
C GLY A 64 -10.92 -3.55 -7.86
N ARG A 65 -9.69 -3.83 -8.30
CA ARG A 65 -9.38 -4.85 -9.32
C ARG A 65 -8.95 -6.16 -8.68
N PRO A 66 -9.26 -7.33 -9.28
CA PRO A 66 -8.81 -8.61 -8.76
C PRO A 66 -7.28 -8.70 -8.74
N VAL A 67 -6.74 -9.39 -7.73
CA VAL A 67 -5.29 -9.55 -7.55
C VAL A 67 -4.62 -10.14 -8.79
N GLU A 68 -5.26 -11.08 -9.47
CA GLU A 68 -4.72 -11.72 -10.69
C GLU A 68 -4.46 -10.70 -11.81
N GLU A 69 -5.37 -9.75 -12.00
CA GLU A 69 -5.25 -8.70 -13.02
C GLU A 69 -4.12 -7.73 -12.67
N VAL A 70 -4.06 -7.33 -11.39
CA VAL A 70 -2.98 -6.50 -10.86
C VAL A 70 -1.62 -7.17 -11.06
N VAL A 71 -1.49 -8.45 -10.71
CA VAL A 71 -0.23 -9.19 -10.82
C VAL A 71 0.24 -9.23 -12.27
N ASN A 72 -0.66 -9.50 -13.22
CA ASN A 72 -0.29 -9.49 -14.64
C ASN A 72 0.23 -8.11 -15.08
N GLU A 73 -0.39 -7.03 -14.62
CA GLU A 73 0.03 -5.66 -14.94
C GLU A 73 1.40 -5.28 -14.34
N VAL A 74 1.67 -5.70 -13.09
CA VAL A 74 2.85 -5.24 -12.35
C VAL A 74 3.97 -6.28 -12.25
N SER A 75 3.77 -7.46 -12.81
CA SER A 75 4.73 -8.59 -12.78
C SER A 75 6.12 -8.21 -13.29
N GLU A 76 6.19 -7.37 -14.33
CA GLU A 76 7.46 -6.89 -14.92
C GLU A 76 7.93 -5.55 -14.33
N MET A 77 7.17 -4.95 -13.42
CA MET A 77 7.52 -3.65 -12.85
C MET A 77 8.57 -3.75 -11.75
N SER A 78 9.34 -2.68 -11.57
CA SER A 78 10.24 -2.51 -10.43
C SER A 78 9.52 -1.92 -9.22
N TRP A 79 10.05 -2.16 -8.02
CA TRP A 79 9.57 -1.52 -6.79
C TRP A 79 9.54 0.01 -6.85
N GLY A 80 10.44 0.62 -7.61
CA GLY A 80 10.51 2.07 -7.78
C GLY A 80 9.31 2.65 -8.52
N THR A 81 8.73 1.89 -9.46
CA THR A 81 7.52 2.28 -10.20
C THR A 81 6.26 1.86 -9.46
N PHE A 82 6.27 0.67 -8.86
CA PHE A 82 5.08 0.12 -8.20
C PHE A 82 4.71 0.87 -6.92
N LYS A 83 5.67 1.23 -6.05
CA LYS A 83 5.37 1.94 -4.79
C LYS A 83 4.62 3.26 -4.99
N PRO A 84 5.02 4.15 -5.91
CA PRO A 84 4.24 5.35 -6.25
C PRO A 84 2.80 5.03 -6.69
N LEU A 85 2.61 4.02 -7.55
CA LEU A 85 1.27 3.61 -8.01
C LEU A 85 0.39 3.18 -6.85
N VAL A 86 0.91 2.37 -5.92
CA VAL A 86 0.16 1.98 -4.71
C VAL A 86 -0.23 3.18 -3.86
N ALA A 87 0.70 4.11 -3.66
CA ALA A 87 0.42 5.31 -2.87
C ALA A 87 -0.68 6.17 -3.51
N ASP A 88 -0.59 6.42 -4.82
CA ASP A 88 -1.56 7.26 -5.53
C ASP A 88 -2.95 6.61 -5.59
N SER A 89 -3.05 5.30 -5.86
CA SER A 89 -4.33 4.59 -5.80
C SER A 89 -4.97 4.65 -4.42
N LEU A 90 -4.17 4.50 -3.35
CA LEU A 90 -4.67 4.57 -1.98
C LEU A 90 -5.13 6.00 -1.61
N ILE A 91 -4.41 7.02 -2.07
CA ILE A 91 -4.77 8.43 -1.86
C ILE A 91 -6.11 8.75 -2.52
N GLU A 92 -6.30 8.29 -3.76
CA GLU A 92 -7.56 8.47 -4.49
C GLU A 92 -8.71 7.74 -3.79
N GLN A 93 -8.49 6.50 -3.34
CA GLN A 93 -9.49 5.73 -2.61
C GLN A 93 -9.89 6.42 -1.29
N LEU A 94 -8.93 7.00 -0.56
CA LEU A 94 -9.16 7.66 0.73
C LEU A 94 -9.64 9.12 0.59
N ARG A 95 -9.55 9.73 -0.60
CA ARG A 95 -10.00 11.11 -0.84
C ARG A 95 -11.46 11.37 -0.39
N PRO A 96 -12.47 10.60 -0.84
CA PRO A 96 -13.86 10.87 -0.45
C PRO A 96 -14.10 10.71 1.06
N ILE A 97 -13.35 9.83 1.74
CA ILE A 97 -13.46 9.65 3.19
C ILE A 97 -12.92 10.89 3.93
N ARG A 98 -11.77 11.42 3.48
CA ARG A 98 -11.15 12.62 4.07
C ARG A 98 -12.01 13.85 3.84
N GLU A 99 -12.50 14.05 2.62
CA GLU A 99 -13.42 15.15 2.30
C GLU A 99 -14.67 15.11 3.18
N ARG A 100 -15.29 13.93 3.31
CA ARG A 100 -16.47 13.78 4.16
C ARG A 100 -16.17 13.97 5.65
N TYR A 101 -15.00 13.54 6.12
CA TYR A 101 -14.58 13.77 7.50
C TYR A 101 -14.40 15.27 7.79
N ASP A 102 -13.75 16.00 6.89
CA ASP A 102 -13.53 17.44 7.01
C ASP A 102 -14.84 18.23 6.94
N GLU A 103 -15.83 17.78 6.15
CA GLU A 103 -17.17 18.37 6.11
C GLU A 103 -17.94 18.23 7.43
N VAL A 104 -17.79 17.09 8.13
CA VAL A 104 -18.57 16.78 9.34
C VAL A 104 -17.89 17.29 10.61
N THR A 105 -16.57 17.47 10.57
CA THR A 105 -15.76 17.92 11.72
C THR A 105 -15.58 19.44 11.75
N LYS A 106 -15.91 20.14 10.65
CA LYS A 106 -16.06 21.60 10.61
C LYS A 106 -17.42 22.03 11.13
#